data_AF-A0A4D6G4Y5-F1
#
_entry.id   AF-A0A4D6G4Y5-F1
#
_cell.length_a   1.000
_cell.length_b   1.000
_cell.length_c   1.000
_cell.angle_alpha   90.00
_cell.angle_beta   90.00
_cell.angle_gamma   90.00
#
_symmetry.space_group_name_H-M   'P 1'
#
loop_
_entity.id
_entity.type
_entity.pdbx_description
1 polymer ?
#
loop_
_entity_poly.entity_id
_entity_poly.type
_entity_poly.pdbx_seq_one_letter_code
_entity_poly.pdbx_strand_id
1 'polypeptide(L)'
;NNQGMGDIEHGKIHDIYFPERAIQLFDGPSKDITDLWRLLGRPMKDGGYIAGTIIKPKLGLRPEPFAAAAYQFWLGGDFIKNDEPQGNQVFCPTKKVIPLVYDAMKRAMDETGQAKLFSANITADDHYEMLARADYILEAFGVDANKVAFLVDGYVGGPGMITTARRQYPQQYLHYH
;
A
#
# COMPACT_ATOMS: atom_id res chain seq x y z
N ASN A 1 -13.56 0.36 -28.27
CA ASN A 1 -14.36 1.16 -29.22
C ASN A 1 -13.51 2.20 -29.94
N ASN A 2 -13.22 3.37 -29.37
CA ASN A 2 -12.42 4.40 -30.08
C ASN A 2 -10.93 4.05 -30.29
N GLN A 3 -10.29 3.34 -29.34
CA GLN A 3 -8.88 2.90 -29.45
C GLN A 3 -8.65 1.77 -30.48
N GLY A 4 -9.70 1.25 -31.11
CA GLY A 4 -9.62 0.18 -32.11
C GLY A 4 -10.31 0.53 -33.43
N MET A 5 -10.49 1.83 -33.71
CA MET A 5 -11.04 2.30 -34.98
C MET A 5 -10.09 1.95 -36.13
N GLY A 6 -10.58 1.21 -37.14
CA GLY A 6 -9.74 0.69 -38.23
C GLY A 6 -9.24 1.74 -39.23
N ASP A 7 -9.80 2.94 -39.16
CA ASP A 7 -9.46 4.12 -39.97
C ASP A 7 -8.58 5.13 -39.21
N ILE A 8 -8.20 4.84 -37.97
CA ILE A 8 -7.32 5.70 -37.14
C ILE A 8 -6.05 4.93 -36.77
N GLU A 9 -4.89 5.47 -37.15
CA GLU A 9 -3.59 4.82 -36.86
C GLU A 9 -3.30 4.75 -35.36
N HIS A 10 -3.49 5.85 -34.62
CA HIS A 10 -3.34 5.89 -33.17
C HIS A 10 -4.09 7.08 -32.56
N GLY A 11 -4.46 6.98 -31.27
CA GLY A 11 -5.04 8.08 -30.51
C GLY A 11 -4.64 8.01 -29.04
N LYS A 12 -4.10 9.10 -28.49
CA LYS A 12 -3.68 9.18 -27.08
C LYS A 12 -4.29 10.41 -26.42
N ILE A 13 -4.92 10.21 -25.26
CA ILE A 13 -5.41 11.32 -24.44
C ILE A 13 -4.20 11.98 -23.76
N HIS A 14 -4.08 13.30 -23.90
CA HIS A 14 -3.00 14.09 -23.29
C HIS A 14 -3.45 14.82 -22.03
N ASP A 15 -4.71 15.25 -21.99
CA ASP A 15 -5.28 15.99 -20.87
C ASP A 15 -6.79 15.79 -20.80
N ILE A 16 -7.36 15.97 -19.62
CA ILE A 16 -8.80 15.91 -19.34
C ILE A 16 -9.18 16.98 -18.33
N TYR A 17 -10.28 17.68 -18.59
CA TYR A 17 -10.87 18.63 -17.65
C TYR A 17 -12.20 18.07 -17.13
N PHE A 18 -12.35 18.06 -15.80
CA PHE A 18 -13.61 17.75 -15.14
C PHE A 18 -14.23 19.03 -14.59
N PRO A 19 -15.45 19.42 -15.01
CA PRO A 19 -16.16 20.53 -14.39
C PRO A 19 -16.52 20.20 -12.94
N GLU A 20 -16.75 21.23 -12.12
CA GLU A 20 -17.03 21.09 -10.68
C GLU A 20 -18.14 20.06 -10.38
N ARG A 21 -19.25 20.13 -11.12
CA ARG A 21 -20.37 19.20 -10.96
C ARG A 21 -19.99 17.74 -11.24
N ALA A 22 -19.00 17.49 -12.10
CA ALA A 22 -18.53 16.12 -12.37
C ALA A 22 -17.56 15.66 -11.28
N ILE A 23 -16.56 16.48 -10.90
CA ILE A 23 -15.54 16.06 -9.93
C ILE A 23 -16.14 15.79 -8.54
N GLN A 24 -17.19 16.51 -8.15
CA GLN A 24 -17.91 16.31 -6.88
C GLN A 24 -18.64 14.97 -6.76
N LEU A 25 -18.80 14.22 -7.87
CA LEU A 25 -19.45 12.90 -7.87
C LEU A 25 -18.47 11.75 -7.64
N PHE A 26 -17.16 12.01 -7.62
CA PHE A 26 -16.13 11.00 -7.39
C PHE A 26 -15.78 10.88 -5.90
N ASP A 27 -15.36 9.69 -5.48
CA ASP A 27 -15.01 9.41 -4.08
C ASP A 27 -13.85 10.29 -3.54
N GLY A 28 -12.90 10.66 -4.42
CA GLY A 28 -11.64 11.33 -4.04
C GLY A 28 -10.76 10.52 -3.08
N PRO A 29 -9.57 11.00 -2.71
CA PRO A 29 -8.77 10.39 -1.65
C PRO A 29 -9.45 10.59 -0.28
N SER A 30 -9.47 9.56 0.55
CA SER A 30 -9.93 9.64 1.97
C SER A 30 -8.79 9.87 2.95
N LYS A 31 -7.58 9.51 2.54
CA LYS A 31 -6.32 9.65 3.26
C LYS A 31 -5.29 10.21 2.31
N ASP A 32 -4.39 11.03 2.82
CA ASP A 32 -3.27 11.58 2.07
C ASP A 32 -1.97 11.50 2.89
N ILE A 33 -0.91 12.09 2.36
CA ILE A 33 0.40 12.08 3.02
C ILE A 33 0.38 12.73 4.41
N THR A 34 -0.57 13.65 4.66
CA THR A 34 -0.65 14.34 5.93
C THR A 34 -1.06 13.39 7.06
N ASP A 35 -1.86 12.35 6.78
CA ASP A 35 -2.14 11.29 7.74
C ASP A 35 -0.88 10.50 8.09
N LEU A 36 0.00 10.24 7.11
CA LEU A 36 1.28 9.57 7.36
C LEU A 36 2.24 10.47 8.17
N TRP A 37 2.28 11.78 7.87
CA TRP A 37 3.03 12.74 8.67
C TRP A 37 2.57 12.77 10.12
N ARG A 38 1.25 12.72 10.37
CA ARG A 38 0.70 12.63 11.73
C ARG A 38 1.26 11.42 12.49
N LEU A 39 1.28 10.26 11.84
CA LEU A 39 1.77 9.01 12.43
C LEU A 39 3.27 9.08 12.73
N LEU A 40 4.03 9.78 11.88
CA LEU A 40 5.46 10.02 12.06
C LEU A 40 5.77 11.17 13.03
N GLY A 41 4.77 11.78 13.67
CA GLY A 41 4.94 12.90 14.60
C GLY A 41 5.38 14.21 13.94
N ARG A 42 5.06 14.39 12.65
CA ARG A 42 5.47 15.56 11.84
C ARG A 42 4.33 16.56 11.66
N PRO A 43 4.64 17.83 11.30
CA PRO A 43 3.61 18.81 10.95
C PRO A 43 2.70 18.33 9.82
N MET A 44 1.40 18.60 9.96
CA MET A 44 0.39 18.25 8.95
C MET A 44 0.50 19.10 7.67
N LYS A 45 1.21 20.22 7.76
CA LYS A 45 1.53 21.11 6.65
C LYS A 45 3.04 21.12 6.47
N ASP A 46 3.50 20.86 5.25
CA ASP A 46 4.92 20.82 4.90
C ASP A 46 5.73 19.80 5.77
N GLY A 47 5.12 18.64 6.09
CA GLY A 47 5.72 17.60 6.94
C GLY A 47 6.92 16.85 6.33
N GLY A 48 7.27 17.17 5.09
CA GLY A 48 8.54 16.81 4.46
C GLY A 48 8.64 15.38 3.94
N TYR A 49 9.88 14.98 3.65
CA TYR A 49 10.23 13.73 2.96
C TYR A 49 10.05 12.48 3.82
N ILE A 50 9.31 11.47 3.35
CA ILE A 50 9.20 10.15 3.99
C ILE A 50 10.20 9.20 3.32
N ALA A 51 11.19 8.71 4.08
CA ALA A 51 12.23 7.83 3.56
C ALA A 51 11.69 6.41 3.36
N GLY A 52 11.45 6.03 2.09
CA GLY A 52 10.84 4.76 1.71
C GLY A 52 11.79 3.78 1.01
N THR A 53 11.53 2.48 1.12
CA THR A 53 12.15 1.45 0.27
C THR A 53 11.17 0.35 -0.14
N ILE A 54 11.63 -0.51 -1.05
CA ILE A 54 10.97 -1.75 -1.49
C ILE A 54 11.81 -2.93 -1.02
N ILE A 55 11.19 -3.95 -0.42
CA ILE A 55 11.94 -5.17 -0.08
C ILE A 55 12.36 -5.90 -1.36
N LYS A 56 13.67 -6.15 -1.48
CA LYS A 56 14.30 -6.91 -2.57
C LYS A 56 14.96 -8.19 -2.01
N PRO A 57 15.12 -9.26 -2.82
CA PRO A 57 14.68 -9.42 -4.21
C PRO A 57 13.17 -9.34 -4.39
N LYS A 58 12.73 -9.08 -5.63
CA LYS A 58 11.32 -8.95 -5.99
C LYS A 58 10.48 -10.11 -5.44
N LEU A 59 10.97 -11.34 -5.60
CA LEU A 59 10.47 -12.55 -4.94
C LEU A 59 11.67 -13.41 -4.50
N GLY A 60 11.43 -14.35 -3.58
CA GLY A 60 12.40 -15.38 -3.21
C GLY A 60 12.84 -15.34 -1.74
N LEU A 61 12.63 -14.23 -1.03
CA LEU A 61 12.79 -14.23 0.43
C LEU A 61 11.69 -15.06 1.09
N ARG A 62 12.11 -15.94 2.01
CA ARG A 62 11.23 -16.62 2.96
C ARG A 62 10.81 -15.64 4.08
N PRO A 63 9.84 -16.00 4.94
CA PRO A 63 9.29 -15.08 5.94
C PRO A 63 10.34 -14.42 6.86
N GLU A 64 11.29 -15.18 7.39
CA GLU A 64 12.28 -14.65 8.34
C GLU A 64 13.30 -13.70 7.66
N PRO A 65 13.92 -14.06 6.51
CA PRO A 65 14.75 -13.12 5.77
C PRO A 65 14.01 -11.84 5.32
N PHE A 66 12.72 -11.95 4.96
CA PHE A 66 11.92 -10.78 4.60
C PHE A 66 11.79 -9.82 5.78
N ALA A 67 11.39 -10.32 6.95
CA ALA A 67 11.24 -9.53 8.15
C ALA A 67 12.58 -8.96 8.65
N ALA A 68 13.67 -9.72 8.52
CA ALA A 68 15.01 -9.25 8.86
C ALA A 68 15.42 -8.06 7.99
N ALA A 69 15.21 -8.13 6.68
CA ALA A 69 15.47 -7.02 5.77
C ALA A 69 14.61 -5.78 6.10
N ALA A 70 13.34 -6.00 6.45
CA ALA A 70 12.43 -4.92 6.85
C ALA A 70 12.91 -4.20 8.12
N TYR A 71 13.25 -4.97 9.16
CA TYR A 71 13.82 -4.44 10.40
C TYR A 71 15.09 -3.61 10.13
N GLN A 72 16.04 -4.14 9.35
CA GLN A 72 17.30 -3.45 9.06
C GLN A 72 17.08 -2.10 8.37
N PHE A 73 16.13 -2.01 7.43
CA PHE A 73 15.82 -0.72 6.82
C PHE A 73 15.15 0.24 7.81
N TRP A 74 14.22 -0.24 8.64
CA TRP A 74 13.51 0.62 9.60
C TRP A 74 14.39 1.20 10.70
N LEU A 75 15.61 0.70 10.91
CA LEU A 75 16.60 1.35 11.78
C LEU A 75 16.99 2.76 11.27
N GLY A 76 16.86 3.04 9.97
CA GLY A 76 17.17 4.35 9.39
C GLY A 76 16.07 4.97 8.53
N GLY A 77 15.07 4.19 8.10
CA GLY A 77 13.97 4.65 7.23
C GLY A 77 12.62 4.71 7.93
N ASP A 78 11.64 5.27 7.22
CA ASP A 78 10.26 5.46 7.70
C ASP A 78 9.31 4.39 7.16
N PHE A 79 9.42 4.06 5.87
CA PHE A 79 8.37 3.38 5.11
C PHE A 79 8.89 2.21 4.28
N ILE A 80 8.19 1.09 4.30
CA ILE A 80 8.50 -0.06 3.45
C ILE A 80 7.26 -0.43 2.66
N LYS A 81 7.41 -0.73 1.36
CA LYS A 81 6.35 -1.40 0.58
C LYS A 81 6.74 -2.82 0.22
N ASN A 82 5.74 -3.68 0.08
CA ASN A 82 5.88 -4.87 -0.75
C ASN A 82 6.31 -4.47 -2.18
N ASP A 83 7.14 -5.29 -2.82
CA ASP A 83 7.27 -5.26 -4.28
C ASP A 83 5.99 -5.83 -4.91
N GLU A 84 5.69 -5.48 -6.16
CA GLU A 84 4.36 -5.72 -6.76
C GLU A 84 3.86 -7.16 -6.75
N PRO A 85 4.69 -8.22 -6.86
CA PRO A 85 4.18 -9.58 -6.91
C PRO A 85 4.17 -10.24 -5.53
N GLN A 86 4.67 -9.60 -4.47
CA GLN A 86 4.75 -10.20 -3.14
C GLN A 86 3.34 -10.29 -2.55
N GLY A 87 2.94 -11.50 -2.13
CA GLY A 87 1.62 -11.74 -1.56
C GLY A 87 1.58 -13.03 -0.75
N ASN A 88 1.07 -14.10 -1.35
CA ASN A 88 0.85 -15.39 -0.69
C ASN A 88 1.54 -16.56 -1.40
N GLN A 89 2.78 -16.36 -1.87
CA GLN A 89 3.54 -17.44 -2.50
C GLN A 89 3.82 -18.58 -1.51
N VAL A 90 3.86 -19.82 -1.99
CA VAL A 90 4.07 -21.02 -1.16
C VAL A 90 5.34 -21.00 -0.32
N PHE A 91 6.39 -20.31 -0.79
CA PHE A 91 7.67 -20.16 -0.07
C PHE A 91 7.68 -18.98 0.92
N CYS A 92 6.71 -18.07 0.85
CA CYS A 92 6.55 -16.94 1.77
C CYS A 92 5.05 -16.67 2.01
N PRO A 93 4.35 -17.56 2.74
CA PRO A 93 2.91 -17.41 2.93
C PRO A 93 2.58 -16.16 3.74
N THR A 94 1.52 -15.43 3.36
CA THR A 94 1.09 -14.18 4.03
C THR A 94 0.89 -14.39 5.53
N LYS A 95 0.25 -15.51 5.91
CA LYS A 95 -0.02 -15.87 7.31
C LYS A 95 1.23 -16.17 8.16
N LYS A 96 2.40 -16.30 7.53
CA LYS A 96 3.69 -16.47 8.21
C LYS A 96 4.51 -15.19 8.19
N VAL A 97 4.56 -14.49 7.06
CA VAL A 97 5.41 -13.30 6.90
C VAL A 97 4.84 -12.06 7.58
N ILE A 98 3.53 -11.82 7.53
CA ILE A 98 2.93 -10.61 8.11
C ILE A 98 3.15 -10.50 9.63
N PRO A 99 2.96 -11.56 10.45
CA PRO A 99 3.30 -11.49 11.87
C PRO A 99 4.78 -11.17 12.13
N LEU A 100 5.70 -11.68 11.31
CA LEU A 100 7.13 -11.40 11.44
C LEU A 100 7.47 -9.97 11.00
N VAL A 101 6.78 -9.43 10.00
CA VAL A 101 6.92 -8.03 9.59
C VAL A 101 6.43 -7.10 10.70
N TYR A 102 5.32 -7.43 11.36
CA TYR A 102 4.83 -6.67 12.51
C TYR A 102 5.81 -6.73 13.69
N ASP A 103 6.33 -7.92 14.04
CA ASP A 103 7.39 -8.06 15.05
C ASP A 103 8.62 -7.19 14.72
N ALA A 104 9.09 -7.26 13.47
CA ALA A 104 10.19 -6.43 12.97
C ALA A 104 9.89 -4.93 13.12
N MET A 105 8.67 -4.50 12.80
CA MET A 105 8.25 -3.11 12.98
C MET A 105 8.27 -2.71 14.46
N LYS A 106 7.71 -3.54 15.35
CA LYS A 106 7.71 -3.27 16.80
C LYS A 106 9.12 -3.13 17.34
N ARG A 107 10.01 -4.08 17.05
CA ARG A 107 11.41 -4.02 17.48
C ARG A 107 12.12 -2.77 16.97
N ALA A 108 11.90 -2.40 15.71
CA ALA A 108 12.50 -1.17 15.16
C ALA A 108 11.93 0.09 15.83
N MET A 109 10.63 0.14 16.13
CA MET A 109 10.03 1.27 16.85
C MET A 109 10.55 1.36 18.29
N ASP A 110 10.68 0.24 18.99
CA ASP A 110 11.18 0.19 20.37
C ASP A 110 12.65 0.62 20.45
N GLU A 111 13.46 0.24 19.46
CA GLU A 111 14.89 0.59 19.41
C GLU A 111 15.13 2.04 18.98
N THR A 112 14.40 2.52 17.97
CA THR A 112 14.62 3.86 17.41
C THR A 112 13.82 4.96 18.12
N GLY A 113 12.77 4.59 18.86
CA GLY A 113 11.79 5.54 19.41
C GLY A 113 10.96 6.26 18.34
N GLN A 114 11.00 5.81 17.08
CA GLN A 114 10.34 6.45 15.95
C GLN A 114 9.27 5.54 15.35
N ALA A 115 8.14 6.12 14.95
CA ALA A 115 7.10 5.39 14.23
C ALA A 115 7.60 4.90 12.86
N LYS A 116 7.10 3.74 12.43
CA LYS A 116 7.43 3.10 11.15
C LYS A 116 6.15 2.75 10.41
N LEU A 117 6.22 2.68 9.09
CA LEU A 117 5.07 2.47 8.20
C LEU A 117 5.33 1.30 7.25
N PHE A 118 4.26 0.56 6.90
CA PHE A 118 4.31 -0.54 5.95
C PHE A 118 3.18 -0.46 4.94
N SER A 119 3.47 -0.69 3.66
CA SER A 119 2.49 -0.78 2.58
C SER A 119 2.36 -2.22 2.11
N ALA A 120 1.29 -2.87 2.57
CA ALA A 120 1.04 -4.28 2.32
C ALA A 120 0.27 -4.46 1.01
N ASN A 121 0.73 -5.38 0.16
CA ASN A 121 0.02 -5.72 -1.08
C ASN A 121 -1.23 -6.55 -0.78
N ILE A 122 -2.40 -6.03 -1.17
CA ILE A 122 -3.69 -6.72 -1.04
C ILE A 122 -4.32 -7.06 -2.40
N THR A 123 -3.62 -6.83 -3.52
CA THR A 123 -4.13 -7.10 -4.88
C THR A 123 -4.59 -8.54 -5.04
N ALA A 124 -5.84 -8.73 -5.47
CA ALA A 124 -6.40 -10.02 -5.84
C ALA A 124 -7.60 -9.85 -6.78
N ASP A 125 -7.81 -10.82 -7.67
CA ASP A 125 -8.95 -10.84 -8.61
C ASP A 125 -10.29 -10.87 -7.89
N ASP A 126 -10.39 -11.68 -6.83
CA ASP A 126 -11.59 -11.77 -6.01
C ASP A 126 -11.62 -10.61 -5.01
N HIS A 127 -12.70 -9.83 -5.06
CA HIS A 127 -13.03 -8.80 -4.08
C HIS A 127 -12.91 -9.31 -2.65
N TYR A 128 -13.43 -10.51 -2.36
CA TYR A 128 -13.42 -11.08 -1.02
C TYR A 128 -12.03 -11.53 -0.57
N GLU A 129 -11.14 -11.88 -1.51
CA GLU A 129 -9.73 -12.14 -1.19
C GLU A 129 -9.01 -10.84 -0.81
N MET A 130 -9.30 -9.72 -1.49
CA MET A 130 -8.77 -8.41 -1.07
C MET A 130 -9.20 -8.06 0.36
N LEU A 131 -10.49 -8.29 0.69
CA LEU A 131 -11.00 -8.06 2.04
C LEU A 131 -10.31 -8.96 3.06
N ALA A 132 -10.24 -10.26 2.79
CA ALA A 132 -9.63 -11.23 3.68
C ALA A 132 -8.14 -10.91 3.95
N ARG A 133 -7.40 -10.45 2.94
CA ARG A 133 -6.01 -9.99 3.12
C ARG A 133 -5.94 -8.74 3.99
N ALA A 134 -6.73 -7.72 3.68
CA ALA A 134 -6.75 -6.47 4.41
C ALA A 134 -7.13 -6.68 5.87
N ASP A 135 -8.23 -7.39 6.15
CA ASP A 135 -8.70 -7.70 7.50
C ASP A 135 -7.63 -8.47 8.29
N TYR A 136 -7.02 -9.49 7.67
CA TYR A 136 -5.95 -10.26 8.31
C TYR A 136 -4.74 -9.39 8.67
N ILE A 137 -4.33 -8.49 7.77
CA ILE A 137 -3.19 -7.59 8.02
C ILE A 137 -3.51 -6.61 9.14
N LEU A 138 -4.71 -6.02 9.16
CA LEU A 138 -5.11 -5.10 10.24
C LEU A 138 -5.22 -5.82 11.59
N GLU A 139 -5.77 -7.02 11.61
CA GLU A 139 -5.82 -7.86 12.81
C GLU A 139 -4.41 -8.18 13.31
N ALA A 140 -3.50 -8.57 12.41
CA ALA A 140 -2.12 -8.91 12.77
C ALA A 140 -1.33 -7.72 13.32
N PHE A 141 -1.54 -6.52 12.78
CA PHE A 141 -0.90 -5.28 13.27
C PHE A 141 -1.59 -4.71 14.52
N GLY A 142 -2.83 -5.12 14.81
CA GLY A 142 -3.56 -4.80 16.04
C GLY A 142 -3.59 -3.29 16.33
N VAL A 143 -3.02 -2.89 17.47
CA VAL A 143 -2.99 -1.48 17.90
C VAL A 143 -2.22 -0.56 16.95
N ASP A 144 -1.33 -1.13 16.13
CA ASP A 144 -0.51 -0.42 15.14
C ASP A 144 -1.10 -0.54 13.72
N ALA A 145 -2.35 -1.00 13.56
CA ALA A 145 -3.03 -1.14 12.27
C ALA A 145 -3.12 0.18 11.48
N ASN A 146 -3.12 1.33 12.14
CA ASN A 146 -3.09 2.64 11.49
C ASN A 146 -1.76 2.95 10.78
N LYS A 147 -0.69 2.17 11.02
CA LYS A 147 0.62 2.30 10.36
C LYS A 147 0.71 1.49 9.05
N VAL A 148 -0.39 0.85 8.65
CA VAL A 148 -0.47 0.06 7.43
C VAL A 148 -1.14 0.86 6.32
N ALA A 149 -0.44 1.03 5.20
CA ALA A 149 -1.03 1.39 3.92
C ALA A 149 -1.41 0.14 3.13
N PHE A 150 -2.43 0.24 2.28
CA PHE A 150 -2.78 -0.83 1.36
C PHE A 150 -2.30 -0.52 -0.05
N LEU A 151 -1.44 -1.40 -0.56
CA LEU A 151 -0.99 -1.39 -1.94
C LEU A 151 -1.95 -2.20 -2.81
N VAL A 152 -2.36 -1.60 -3.93
CA VAL A 152 -3.19 -2.24 -4.95
C VAL A 152 -2.63 -1.90 -6.33
N ASP A 153 -2.37 -2.93 -7.13
CA ASP A 153 -1.89 -2.79 -8.51
C ASP A 153 -3.07 -2.45 -9.44
N GLY A 154 -3.48 -1.18 -9.43
CA GLY A 154 -4.75 -0.75 -10.02
C GLY A 154 -4.79 -0.82 -11.54
N TYR A 155 -3.62 -0.82 -12.21
CA TYR A 155 -3.57 -0.93 -13.66
C TYR A 155 -3.83 -2.37 -14.14
N VAL A 156 -3.17 -3.36 -13.53
CA VAL A 156 -3.35 -4.78 -13.89
C VAL A 156 -4.64 -5.35 -13.30
N GLY A 157 -5.04 -4.89 -12.11
CA GLY A 157 -6.26 -5.32 -11.43
C GLY A 157 -7.52 -4.54 -11.83
N GLY A 158 -7.34 -3.36 -12.41
CA GLY A 158 -8.40 -2.47 -12.85
C GLY A 158 -9.03 -1.60 -11.75
N PRO A 159 -9.85 -0.61 -12.13
CA PRO A 159 -10.43 0.37 -11.19
C PRO A 159 -11.35 -0.22 -10.12
N GLY A 160 -11.90 -1.41 -10.35
CA GLY A 160 -12.74 -2.11 -9.38
C GLY A 160 -12.00 -2.51 -8.10
N MET A 161 -10.73 -2.91 -8.22
CA MET A 161 -9.88 -3.25 -7.07
C MET A 161 -9.51 -2.00 -6.26
N ILE A 162 -9.21 -0.89 -6.96
CA ILE A 162 -8.97 0.42 -6.32
C ILE A 162 -10.20 0.87 -5.54
N THR A 163 -11.38 0.74 -6.14
CA THR A 163 -12.66 1.10 -5.50
C THR A 163 -12.97 0.19 -4.31
N THR A 164 -12.66 -1.11 -4.41
CA THR A 164 -12.76 -2.06 -3.30
C THR A 164 -11.97 -1.56 -2.09
N ALA A 165 -10.67 -1.32 -2.26
CA ALA A 165 -9.83 -0.86 -1.15
C ALA A 165 -10.27 0.52 -0.63
N ARG A 166 -10.58 1.47 -1.53
CA ARG A 166 -11.00 2.83 -1.20
C ARG A 166 -12.27 2.90 -0.36
N ARG A 167 -13.26 2.05 -0.65
CA ARG A 167 -14.58 2.09 0.00
C ARG A 167 -14.66 1.22 1.25
N GLN A 168 -13.95 0.09 1.25
CA GLN A 168 -13.99 -0.85 2.38
C GLN A 168 -13.00 -0.46 3.47
N TYR A 169 -11.88 0.18 3.11
CA TYR A 169 -10.83 0.60 4.05
C TYR A 169 -10.48 2.08 3.94
N PRO A 170 -11.46 3.01 4.02
CA PRO A 170 -11.22 4.45 3.84
C PRO A 170 -10.36 5.08 4.95
N GLN A 171 -10.07 4.34 6.03
CA GLN A 171 -9.18 4.79 7.10
C GLN A 171 -7.72 4.40 6.89
N GLN A 172 -7.42 3.61 5.85
CA GLN A 172 -6.05 3.26 5.48
C GLN A 172 -5.58 4.06 4.27
N TYR A 173 -4.29 4.39 4.24
CA TYR A 173 -3.70 5.04 3.08
C TYR A 173 -3.73 4.08 1.88
N LEU A 174 -4.38 4.49 0.78
CA LEU A 174 -4.46 3.69 -0.44
C LEU A 174 -3.28 4.03 -1.37
N HIS A 175 -2.34 3.11 -1.47
CA HIS A 175 -1.18 3.18 -2.33
C HIS A 175 -1.50 2.51 -3.68
N TYR A 176 -1.92 3.31 -4.65
CA TYR A 176 -2.07 2.85 -6.03
C TYR A 176 -0.67 2.55 -6.60
N HIS A 177 -0.44 1.29 -6.99
CA HIS A 177 0.74 0.86 -7.73
C HIS A 177 0.42 0.61 -9.21
#